data_AF-A0A7W0LWQ1-F1
#
_entry.id   AF-A0A7W0LWQ1-F1
#
_cell.length_a   1.000
_cell.length_b   1.000
_cell.length_c   1.000
_cell.angle_alpha   90.00
_cell.angle_beta   90.00
_cell.angle_gamma   90.00
#
_symmetry.space_group_name_H-M   'P 1'
#
loop_
_entity.id
_entity.type
_entity.pdbx_description
1 polymer ?
#
loop_
_entity_poly.entity_id
_entity_poly.type
_entity_poly.pdbx_seq_one_letter_code
_entity_poly.pdbx_strand_id
1 'polypeptide(L)'
;MSRDRGALALMLHSHMPYVEGFGTWPFGEEWLWEAVSTVYLPLAQLLVDTGAPITLGLTPVLCDQLETLPGPAGDRLLSFLRETRRYVHEEDGAGLERAGERELAEEVRRAGRDYEAAAEALEGGGRARGGAQPERLGRSAAGTSREERSRNVSGGAQPERRSGEHRTGGSPASTGPVLSTS
;
A
#
# COMPACT_ATOMS: atom_id res chain seq x y z
N MET A 1 -36.55 4.73 -18.80
CA MET A 1 -35.37 5.62 -18.88
C MET A 1 -34.20 4.89 -18.23
N SER A 2 -33.20 4.47 -19.01
CA SER A 2 -31.96 3.96 -18.44
C SER A 2 -31.24 5.15 -17.82
N ARG A 3 -31.06 5.15 -16.49
CA ARG A 3 -30.14 6.11 -15.87
C ARG A 3 -28.74 5.63 -16.20
N ASP A 4 -28.00 6.39 -17.00
CA ASP A 4 -26.57 6.15 -17.17
C ASP A 4 -25.92 6.10 -15.79
N ARG A 5 -25.32 4.95 -15.48
CA ARG A 5 -24.65 4.76 -14.19
C ARG A 5 -23.32 5.53 -14.24
N GLY A 6 -23.12 6.42 -13.28
CA GLY A 6 -21.81 7.05 -13.06
C GLY A 6 -20.76 6.02 -12.64
N ALA A 7 -19.49 6.33 -12.86
CA ALA A 7 -18.38 5.52 -12.40
C ALA A 7 -17.96 5.93 -10.97
N LEU A 8 -17.68 4.95 -10.12
CA LEU A 8 -17.09 5.14 -8.78
C LEU A 8 -15.69 4.53 -8.78
N ALA A 9 -14.70 5.28 -8.31
CA ALA A 9 -13.34 4.79 -8.09
C ALA A 9 -12.99 4.97 -6.61
N LEU A 10 -12.74 3.86 -5.90
CA LEU A 10 -12.24 3.86 -4.53
C LEU A 10 -10.72 3.73 -4.55
N MET A 11 -10.02 4.73 -3.99
CA MET A 11 -8.57 4.73 -3.87
C MET A 11 -8.15 4.81 -2.42
N LEU A 12 -7.44 3.80 -1.93
CA LEU A 12 -6.91 3.76 -0.56
C LEU A 12 -5.40 3.97 -0.63
N HIS A 13 -4.91 4.97 0.09
CA HIS A 13 -3.50 5.27 0.22
C HIS A 13 -3.02 4.86 1.62
N SER A 14 -2.04 3.97 1.67
CA SER A 14 -1.40 3.53 2.93
C SER A 14 0.04 3.98 2.94
N HIS A 15 0.41 4.63 4.04
CA HIS A 15 1.74 5.12 4.30
C HIS A 15 2.09 4.88 5.77
N MET A 16 3.34 4.50 6.01
CA MET A 16 3.93 4.38 7.34
C MET A 16 5.40 4.82 7.22
N PRO A 17 5.91 5.71 8.09
CA PRO A 17 7.36 5.92 8.18
C PRO A 17 8.08 4.62 8.54
N TYR A 18 9.39 4.56 8.33
CA TYR A 18 10.14 3.37 8.74
C TYR A 18 10.21 3.30 10.27
N VAL A 19 9.57 2.29 10.87
CA VAL A 19 9.47 2.11 12.33
C VAL A 19 9.97 0.74 12.80
N GLU A 20 10.08 -0.24 11.91
CA GLU A 20 10.66 -1.56 12.22
C GLU A 20 12.07 -1.40 12.81
N GLY A 21 12.34 -2.03 13.95
CA GLY A 21 13.60 -1.91 14.67
C GLY A 21 13.86 -0.57 15.40
N PHE A 22 12.93 0.40 15.35
CA PHE A 22 13.09 1.72 15.98
C PHE A 22 12.29 1.87 17.28
N GLY A 23 12.57 1.00 18.25
CA GLY A 23 11.87 0.99 19.54
C GLY A 23 10.39 0.63 19.40
N THR A 24 9.70 0.43 20.52
CA THR A 24 8.35 -0.17 20.49
C THR A 24 7.24 0.86 20.64
N TRP A 25 7.33 1.76 21.63
CA TRP A 25 6.27 2.70 22.02
C TRP A 25 6.87 4.06 22.42
N PRO A 26 6.17 5.21 22.25
CA PRO A 26 4.85 5.41 21.64
C PRO A 26 4.86 5.56 20.12
N PHE A 27 6.03 5.76 19.53
CA PHE A 27 6.26 5.89 18.11
C PHE A 27 7.35 4.89 17.73
N GLY A 28 6.94 3.73 17.23
CA GLY A 28 7.84 2.60 17.02
C GLY A 28 7.11 1.46 16.33
N GLU A 29 7.59 0.25 16.53
CA GLU A 29 7.05 -0.93 15.83
C GLU A 29 5.56 -1.18 16.09
N GLU A 30 5.06 -0.77 17.25
CA GLU A 30 3.63 -0.92 17.59
C GLU A 30 2.71 -0.24 16.58
N TRP A 31 3.13 0.87 15.97
CA TRP A 31 2.36 1.53 14.91
C TRP A 31 2.17 0.63 13.69
N LEU A 32 3.24 -0.04 13.27
CA LEU A 32 3.17 -0.99 12.18
C LEU A 32 2.31 -2.20 12.57
N TRP A 33 2.47 -2.71 13.78
CA TRP A 33 1.74 -3.87 14.28
C TRP A 33 0.23 -3.63 14.39
N GLU A 34 -0.18 -2.48 14.91
CA GLU A 34 -1.59 -2.09 14.97
C GLU A 34 -2.17 -1.92 13.56
N ALA A 35 -1.45 -1.28 12.64
CA ALA A 35 -1.90 -1.12 11.26
C ALA A 35 -2.02 -2.47 10.53
N VAL A 36 -1.07 -3.38 10.72
CA VAL A 36 -1.12 -4.74 10.13
C VAL A 36 -2.33 -5.51 10.64
N SER A 37 -2.54 -5.52 11.96
CA SER A 37 -3.59 -6.32 12.59
C SER A 37 -5.00 -5.80 12.33
N THR A 38 -5.19 -4.48 12.30
CA THR A 38 -6.54 -3.87 12.25
C THR A 38 -6.93 -3.32 10.89
N VAL A 39 -5.96 -3.07 9.99
CA VAL A 39 -6.24 -2.49 8.67
C VAL A 39 -5.81 -3.43 7.56
N TYR A 40 -4.53 -3.80 7.51
CA TYR A 40 -3.99 -4.46 6.32
C TYR A 40 -4.43 -5.92 6.18
N LEU A 41 -4.41 -6.70 7.27
CA LEU A 41 -4.89 -8.09 7.23
C LEU A 41 -6.40 -8.19 6.95
N PRO A 42 -7.28 -7.45 7.66
CA PRO A 42 -8.71 -7.49 7.37
C PRO A 42 -9.04 -7.02 5.94
N LEU A 43 -8.37 -5.97 5.46
CA LEU A 43 -8.55 -5.49 4.09
C LEU A 43 -8.08 -6.52 3.06
N ALA A 44 -6.92 -7.14 3.28
CA ALA A 44 -6.42 -8.19 2.39
C ALA A 44 -7.39 -9.37 2.31
N GLN A 45 -7.90 -9.82 3.47
CA GLN A 45 -8.89 -10.91 3.53
C GLN A 45 -10.17 -10.53 2.78
N LEU A 46 -10.73 -9.34 3.04
CA LEU A 46 -11.91 -8.83 2.35
C LEU A 46 -11.74 -8.81 0.82
N LEU A 47 -10.57 -8.37 0.34
CA LEU A 47 -10.30 -8.29 -1.10
C LEU A 47 -10.14 -9.66 -1.74
N VAL A 48 -9.53 -10.62 -1.03
CA VAL A 48 -9.45 -12.01 -1.48
C VAL A 48 -10.84 -12.63 -1.57
N ASP A 49 -11.69 -12.37 -0.58
CA ASP A 49 -13.04 -12.97 -0.50
C ASP A 49 -14.02 -12.36 -1.51
N THR A 50 -13.93 -11.04 -1.73
CA THR A 50 -14.91 -10.31 -2.56
C THR A 50 -14.46 -10.05 -3.98
N GLY A 51 -13.14 -10.01 -4.25
CA GLY A 51 -12.60 -9.53 -5.52
C GLY A 51 -12.99 -8.10 -5.87
N ALA A 52 -13.32 -7.27 -4.86
CA ALA A 52 -13.84 -5.92 -5.07
C ALA A 52 -12.83 -5.04 -5.85
N PRO A 53 -13.28 -4.31 -6.88
CA PRO A 53 -12.39 -3.47 -7.66
C PRO A 53 -12.06 -2.18 -6.89
N ILE A 54 -10.84 -2.11 -6.36
CA ILE A 54 -10.29 -0.92 -5.71
C ILE A 54 -8.89 -0.60 -6.23
N THR A 55 -8.44 0.64 -6.05
CA THR A 55 -7.06 1.06 -6.28
C THR A 55 -6.34 1.18 -4.94
N LEU A 56 -5.25 0.44 -4.75
CA LEU A 56 -4.40 0.52 -3.56
C LEU A 56 -3.08 1.22 -3.89
N GLY A 57 -2.76 2.29 -3.16
CA GLY A 57 -1.45 2.93 -3.16
C GLY A 57 -0.69 2.59 -1.89
N LEU A 58 0.42 1.87 -2.00
CA LEU A 58 1.33 1.58 -0.89
C LEU A 58 2.65 2.33 -1.10
N THR A 59 3.12 3.06 -0.10
CA THR A 59 4.43 3.71 -0.21
C THR A 59 5.57 2.69 -0.18
N PRO A 60 6.66 2.85 -0.94
CA PRO A 60 7.77 1.89 -0.95
C PRO A 60 8.33 1.56 0.44
N VAL A 61 8.49 2.58 1.30
CA VAL A 61 8.92 2.41 2.69
C VAL A 61 7.99 1.53 3.54
N LEU A 62 6.69 1.48 3.22
CA LEU A 62 5.76 0.57 3.87
C LEU A 62 5.95 -0.84 3.32
N CYS A 63 6.11 -0.99 2.00
CA CYS A 63 6.38 -2.30 1.38
C CYS A 63 7.63 -2.96 1.96
N ASP A 64 8.73 -2.22 2.09
CA ASP A 64 9.99 -2.72 2.66
C ASP A 64 9.78 -3.27 4.08
N GLN A 65 8.98 -2.60 4.91
CA GLN A 65 8.65 -3.05 6.27
C GLN A 65 7.72 -4.27 6.27
N LEU A 66 6.75 -4.34 5.35
CA LEU A 66 5.87 -5.51 5.24
C LEU A 66 6.63 -6.77 4.81
N GLU A 67 7.70 -6.62 4.02
CA GLU A 67 8.57 -7.72 3.61
C GLU A 67 9.37 -8.34 4.78
N THR A 68 9.51 -7.64 5.92
CA THR A 68 10.19 -8.19 7.11
C THR A 68 9.27 -9.06 7.98
N LEU A 69 7.95 -8.98 7.79
CA LEU A 69 6.95 -9.69 8.60
C LEU A 69 7.08 -11.23 8.60
N PRO A 70 7.62 -11.91 7.58
CA PRO A 70 7.89 -13.35 7.69
C PRO A 70 9.05 -13.72 8.62
N GLY A 71 9.82 -12.75 9.10
CA GLY A 71 10.99 -12.94 9.96
C GLY A 71 10.79 -12.44 11.39
N PRO A 72 11.87 -12.01 12.08
CA PRO A 72 11.82 -11.60 13.49
C PRO A 72 10.82 -10.48 13.80
N ALA A 73 10.51 -9.61 12.82
CA ALA A 73 9.49 -8.57 12.98
C ALA A 73 8.09 -9.17 13.13
N GLY A 74 7.79 -10.25 12.41
CA GLY A 74 6.54 -11.01 12.58
C GLY A 74 6.45 -11.73 13.92
N ASP A 75 7.56 -12.27 14.41
CA ASP A 75 7.60 -12.92 15.73
C ASP A 75 7.27 -11.91 16.84
N ARG A 76 7.83 -10.69 16.75
CA ARG A 76 7.51 -9.60 17.68
C ARG A 76 6.04 -9.17 17.56
N LEU A 77 5.50 -9.05 16.35
CA LEU A 77 4.09 -8.78 16.12
C LEU A 77 3.20 -9.86 16.76
N LEU A 78 3.49 -11.14 16.54
CA LEU A 78 2.72 -12.25 17.12
C LEU A 78 2.75 -12.23 18.65
N SER A 79 3.94 -12.01 19.25
CA SER A 79 4.09 -11.85 20.69
C SER A 79 3.26 -10.66 21.20
N PHE A 80 3.32 -9.50 20.53
CA PHE A 80 2.50 -8.34 20.87
C PHE A 80 0.99 -8.65 20.85
N LEU A 81 0.50 -9.36 19.82
CA LEU A 81 -0.92 -9.72 19.71
C LEU A 81 -1.34 -10.69 20.84
N ARG A 82 -0.54 -11.73 21.08
CA ARG A 82 -0.89 -12.82 22.02
C ARG A 82 -0.68 -12.44 23.48
N GLU A 83 0.35 -11.68 23.79
CA GLU A 83 0.77 -11.39 25.16
C GLU A 83 0.30 -10.02 25.63
N THR A 84 0.28 -9.02 24.74
CA THR A 84 -0.10 -7.65 25.12
C THR A 84 -1.55 -7.36 24.78
N ARG A 85 -1.94 -7.38 23.50
CA ARG A 85 -3.29 -6.95 23.10
C ARG A 85 -4.38 -7.84 23.67
N ARG A 86 -4.19 -9.16 23.68
CA ARG A 86 -5.13 -10.09 24.31
C ARG A 86 -5.33 -9.78 25.79
N TYR A 87 -4.24 -9.66 26.55
CA TYR A 87 -4.28 -9.38 27.99
C TYR A 87 -5.00 -8.06 28.30
N VAL A 88 -4.63 -6.98 27.59
CA VAL A 88 -5.21 -5.64 27.82
C VAL A 88 -6.72 -5.66 27.61
N HIS A 89 -7.23 -6.26 26.52
CA HIS A 89 -8.68 -6.31 26.28
C HIS A 89 -9.42 -7.21 27.29
N GLU A 90 -8.80 -8.31 27.74
CA GLU A 90 -9.37 -9.16 28.78
C GLU A 90 -9.50 -8.40 30.11
N GLU A 91 -8.44 -7.71 30.54
CA GLU A 91 -8.43 -6.90 31.77
C GLU A 91 -9.38 -5.71 31.70
N ASP A 92 -9.37 -4.96 30.60
CA ASP A 92 -10.26 -3.81 30.41
C ASP A 92 -11.73 -4.24 30.38
N GLY A 93 -12.03 -5.34 29.68
CA GLY A 93 -13.37 -5.93 29.67
C GLY A 93 -13.81 -6.38 31.07
N ALA A 94 -12.92 -7.01 31.85
CA ALA A 94 -13.22 -7.38 33.23
C ALA A 94 -13.37 -6.16 34.16
N GLY A 95 -12.60 -5.10 33.92
CA GLY A 95 -12.71 -3.82 34.61
C GLY A 95 -14.07 -3.16 34.40
N LEU A 96 -14.51 -3.07 33.15
CA LEU A 96 -15.81 -2.52 32.76
C LEU A 96 -16.97 -3.34 33.32
N GLU A 97 -16.86 -4.67 33.31
CA GLU A 97 -17.86 -5.56 33.92
C GLU A 97 -18.03 -5.29 35.42
N ARG A 98 -16.90 -5.14 36.15
CA ARG A 98 -16.91 -4.80 37.58
C ARG A 98 -17.51 -3.42 37.85
N ALA A 99 -17.37 -2.49 36.90
CA ALA A 99 -17.97 -1.17 36.97
C ALA A 99 -19.47 -1.15 36.59
N GLY A 100 -20.02 -2.26 36.11
CA GLY A 100 -21.41 -2.37 35.66
C GLY A 100 -21.64 -1.94 34.20
N GLU A 101 -20.57 -1.60 33.47
CA GLU A 101 -20.61 -1.08 32.10
C GLU A 101 -20.61 -2.22 31.07
N ARG A 102 -21.67 -3.03 31.07
CA ARG A 102 -21.75 -4.29 30.32
C ARG A 102 -21.59 -4.13 28.81
N GLU A 103 -22.26 -3.14 28.21
CA GLU A 103 -22.19 -2.91 26.76
C GLU A 103 -20.77 -2.53 26.32
N LEU A 104 -20.08 -1.69 27.12
CA LEU A 104 -18.68 -1.33 26.86
C LEU A 104 -17.76 -2.55 27.05
N ALA A 105 -17.99 -3.37 28.07
CA ALA A 105 -17.23 -4.60 28.29
C ALA A 105 -17.37 -5.58 27.12
N GLU A 106 -18.58 -5.72 26.55
CA GLU A 106 -18.84 -6.54 25.38
C GLU A 106 -18.12 -6.02 24.13
N GLU A 107 -18.15 -4.70 23.91
CA GLU A 107 -17.47 -4.06 22.80
C GLU A 107 -15.94 -4.19 22.88
N VAL A 108 -15.35 -4.01 24.06
CA VAL A 108 -13.91 -4.23 24.28
C VAL A 108 -13.53 -5.68 24.00
N ARG A 109 -14.32 -6.64 24.48
CA ARG A 109 -14.08 -8.07 24.16
C ARG A 109 -14.25 -8.35 22.66
N ARG A 110 -15.17 -7.66 21.97
CA ARG A 110 -15.32 -7.77 20.51
C ARG A 110 -14.09 -7.25 19.78
N ALA A 111 -13.60 -6.07 20.16
CA ALA A 111 -12.36 -5.51 19.60
C ALA A 111 -11.15 -6.42 19.88
N GLY A 112 -11.08 -7.07 21.06
CA GLY A 112 -10.06 -8.06 21.37
C GLY A 112 -10.03 -9.24 20.40
N ARG A 113 -11.19 -9.73 19.96
CA ARG A 113 -11.30 -10.82 18.98
C ARG A 113 -10.74 -10.44 17.60
N ASP A 114 -10.74 -9.16 17.23
CA ASP A 114 -10.15 -8.71 15.97
C ASP A 114 -8.61 -8.94 15.98
N TYR A 115 -7.95 -8.74 17.12
CA TYR A 115 -6.52 -9.04 17.30
C TYR A 115 -6.23 -10.55 17.35
N GLU A 116 -7.12 -11.34 17.95
CA GLU A 116 -6.99 -12.80 17.96
C GLU A 116 -7.08 -13.37 16.54
N ALA A 117 -8.05 -12.91 15.75
CA ALA A 117 -8.19 -13.30 14.35
C ALA A 117 -6.96 -12.91 13.51
N ALA A 118 -6.38 -11.73 13.77
CA ALA A 118 -5.15 -11.30 13.11
C ALA A 118 -3.96 -12.23 13.44
N ALA A 119 -3.83 -12.64 14.71
CA ALA A 119 -2.78 -13.57 15.13
C ALA A 119 -2.94 -14.94 14.44
N GLU A 120 -4.16 -15.47 14.39
CA GLU A 120 -4.46 -16.73 13.70
C GLU A 120 -4.16 -16.66 12.20
N ALA A 121 -4.49 -15.55 11.54
CA ALA A 121 -4.22 -15.35 10.12
C ALA A 121 -2.71 -15.34 9.82
N LEU A 122 -1.91 -14.70 10.67
CA LEU A 122 -0.45 -14.66 10.54
C LEU A 122 0.18 -16.05 10.72
N GLU A 123 -0.28 -16.81 11.71
CA GLU A 123 0.17 -18.19 11.98
C GLU A 123 -0.21 -19.15 10.84
N GLY A 124 -1.44 -19.02 10.31
CA GLY A 124 -1.93 -19.83 9.19
C GLY A 124 -1.21 -19.53 7.87
N GLY A 125 -0.87 -18.27 7.62
CA GLY A 125 -0.12 -17.84 6.43
C GLY A 125 1.36 -18.22 6.44
N GLY A 126 1.98 -18.33 7.62
CA GLY A 126 3.40 -18.66 7.78
C GLY A 126 3.77 -20.08 7.31
N ARG A 127 2.84 -21.05 7.38
CA ARG A 127 3.09 -22.42 6.90
C ARG A 127 2.99 -22.59 5.38
N ALA A 128 2.31 -21.69 4.67
CA ALA A 128 2.08 -21.79 3.23
C ALA A 128 3.22 -21.20 2.36
N ARG A 129 4.22 -20.54 2.95
CA ARG A 129 5.26 -19.78 2.22
C ARG A 129 6.67 -20.39 2.21
N GLY A 130 6.81 -21.67 2.57
CA GLY A 130 8.07 -22.42 2.43
C GLY A 130 8.52 -22.75 0.99
N GLY A 131 7.90 -22.16 -0.05
CA GLY A 131 8.27 -22.43 -1.44
C GLY A 131 7.35 -21.79 -2.46
N ALA A 132 7.52 -20.50 -2.73
CA ALA A 132 7.06 -19.90 -3.98
C ALA A 132 7.91 -18.66 -4.29
N GLN A 133 8.70 -18.76 -5.36
CA GLN A 133 9.54 -17.67 -5.89
C GLN A 133 8.67 -16.51 -6.40
N PRO A 134 9.12 -15.24 -6.25
CA PRO A 134 8.35 -14.07 -6.64
C PRO A 134 8.58 -13.75 -8.13
N GLU A 135 7.97 -14.52 -9.02
CA GLU A 135 8.06 -14.30 -10.48
C GLU A 135 6.66 -14.09 -11.06
N ARG A 136 5.85 -13.18 -10.50
CA ARG A 136 4.56 -12.77 -11.10
C ARG A 136 3.90 -11.52 -10.46
N LEU A 137 4.68 -10.51 -10.13
CA LEU A 137 4.15 -9.15 -9.88
C LEU A 137 4.77 -8.14 -10.85
N GLY A 138 4.69 -8.46 -12.14
CA GLY A 138 5.16 -7.62 -13.22
C GLY A 138 4.00 -6.91 -13.92
N ARG A 139 4.02 -5.57 -13.85
CA ARG A 139 3.32 -4.58 -14.72
C ARG A 139 1.80 -4.46 -14.58
N SER A 140 1.38 -3.43 -13.84
CA SER A 140 0.41 -2.46 -14.36
C SER A 140 0.63 -1.09 -13.70
N ALA A 141 1.71 -0.42 -14.10
CA ALA A 141 1.92 1.00 -13.89
C ALA A 141 2.38 1.59 -15.23
N ALA A 142 1.45 1.68 -16.18
CA ALA A 142 1.59 2.50 -17.37
C ALA A 142 0.17 2.89 -17.79
N GLY A 143 -0.18 4.15 -17.55
CA GLY A 143 -1.44 4.72 -17.98
C GLY A 143 -1.68 4.45 -19.46
N THR A 144 -2.86 3.91 -19.76
CA THR A 144 -3.42 3.79 -21.10
C THR A 144 -3.71 5.19 -21.64
N SER A 145 -2.69 5.83 -22.21
CA SER A 145 -2.85 7.08 -22.97
C SER A 145 -2.09 6.99 -24.29
N ARG A 146 -2.44 6.03 -25.16
CA ARG A 146 -1.99 6.09 -26.56
C ARG A 146 -2.81 5.36 -27.61
N GLU A 147 -3.76 4.48 -27.26
CA GLU A 147 -4.47 3.67 -28.28
C GLU A 147 -5.83 4.19 -28.75
N GLU A 148 -6.44 5.18 -28.09
CA GLU A 148 -7.75 5.72 -28.54
C GLU A 148 -7.68 6.91 -29.50
N ARG A 149 -6.49 7.44 -29.81
CA ARG A 149 -6.34 8.58 -30.76
C ARG A 149 -6.24 8.15 -32.23
N SER A 150 -6.14 6.86 -32.53
CA SER A 150 -5.93 6.37 -33.91
C SER A 150 -7.22 6.03 -34.69
N ARG A 151 -8.41 6.11 -34.08
CA ARG A 151 -9.68 5.75 -34.75
C ARG A 151 -10.49 6.92 -35.32
N ASN A 152 -10.05 8.18 -35.14
CA ASN A 152 -10.83 9.36 -35.54
C ASN A 152 -10.15 10.29 -36.55
N VAL A 153 -9.12 9.83 -37.28
CA VAL A 153 -8.53 10.63 -38.39
C VAL A 153 -8.43 9.79 -39.65
N SER A 154 -9.58 9.53 -40.28
CA SER A 154 -9.67 9.07 -41.66
C SER A 154 -10.81 9.80 -42.35
N GLY A 155 -10.53 11.03 -42.79
CA GLY A 155 -11.47 11.84 -43.57
C GLY A 155 -10.94 13.24 -43.82
N GLY A 156 -10.21 13.43 -44.91
CA GLY A 156 -9.79 14.77 -45.36
C GLY A 156 -8.56 14.74 -46.27
N ALA A 157 -8.79 14.58 -47.57
CA ALA A 157 -7.77 14.71 -48.60
C ALA A 157 -7.29 16.18 -48.74
N GLN A 158 -5.96 16.34 -48.74
CA GLN A 158 -5.06 17.24 -49.51
C GLN A 158 -5.61 18.46 -50.30
N PRO A 159 -4.83 19.56 -50.51
CA PRO A 159 -3.55 19.46 -51.25
C PRO A 159 -2.39 20.40 -50.90
N GLU A 160 -1.27 20.05 -51.55
CA GLU A 160 0.10 20.54 -51.55
C GLU A 160 0.34 22.06 -51.62
N ARG A 161 1.47 22.52 -51.04
CA ARG A 161 2.34 23.54 -51.64
C ARG A 161 3.82 23.24 -51.41
N ARG A 162 4.59 23.64 -52.42
CA ARG A 162 5.98 23.36 -52.79
C ARG A 162 7.01 24.29 -52.13
N SER A 163 8.23 23.76 -51.97
CA SER A 163 9.55 24.37 -52.24
C SER A 163 10.12 25.47 -51.32
N GLY A 164 11.37 25.27 -50.87
CA GLY A 164 12.26 26.33 -50.39
C GLY A 164 13.50 25.85 -49.63
N GLU A 165 14.55 25.44 -50.34
CA GLU A 165 15.92 25.26 -49.81
C GLU A 165 16.53 26.59 -49.35
N HIS A 166 17.30 26.57 -48.24
CA HIS A 166 18.56 27.33 -48.14
C HIS A 166 19.52 26.75 -47.08
N ARG A 167 20.70 26.34 -47.56
CA ARG A 167 21.97 26.18 -46.79
C ARG A 167 22.46 27.61 -46.43
N THR A 168 23.21 27.90 -45.37
CA THR A 168 24.63 27.59 -45.02
C THR A 168 24.85 28.25 -43.63
N GLY A 169 25.64 27.73 -42.69
CA GLY A 169 27.10 27.72 -42.67
C GLY A 169 27.62 28.52 -41.45
N GLY A 170 28.68 28.05 -40.77
CA GLY A 170 29.51 28.90 -39.91
C GLY A 170 29.65 28.49 -38.43
N SER A 171 30.67 27.66 -38.15
CA SER A 171 31.44 27.65 -36.90
C SER A 171 32.86 28.11 -37.28
N PRO A 172 33.64 28.84 -36.46
CA PRO A 172 34.48 28.19 -35.45
C PRO A 172 34.78 29.01 -34.17
N ALA A 173 35.25 28.30 -33.12
CA ALA A 173 36.28 28.61 -32.09
C ALA A 173 36.39 30.04 -31.49
N SER A 174 36.68 30.27 -30.20
CA SER A 174 37.81 29.74 -29.42
C SER A 174 37.77 30.15 -27.93
N THR A 175 38.69 29.53 -27.15
CA THR A 175 39.45 30.05 -25.97
C THR A 175 38.80 30.21 -24.59
N GLY A 176 39.22 29.32 -23.67
CA GLY A 176 40.08 29.70 -22.52
C GLY A 176 39.44 29.86 -21.13
N PRO A 177 40.22 29.71 -20.03
CA PRO A 177 39.82 28.86 -18.88
C PRO A 177 39.80 29.57 -17.50
N VAL A 178 39.73 28.74 -16.43
CA VAL A 178 40.11 28.95 -14.99
C VAL A 178 39.07 29.73 -14.14
N LEU A 179 38.56 29.26 -12.98
CA LEU A 179 39.23 29.05 -11.68
C LEU A 179 38.38 28.26 -10.66
N SER A 180 39.10 27.76 -9.66
CA SER A 180 38.75 26.90 -8.52
C SER A 180 38.16 27.65 -7.31
N THR A 181 37.72 26.85 -6.33
CA THR A 181 37.53 27.08 -4.87
C THR A 181 36.37 27.98 -4.38
N SER A 182 35.45 27.40 -3.60
CA SER A 182 35.54 27.29 -2.13
C SER A 182 34.59 26.22 -1.61
#